data_AF-A0A353GLB0-F1
#
_entry.id   AF-A0A353GLB0-F1
#
_cell.length_a   1.000
_cell.length_b   1.000
_cell.length_c   1.000
_cell.angle_alpha   90.00
_cell.angle_beta   90.00
_cell.angle_gamma   90.00
#
_symmetry.space_group_name_H-M   'P 1'
#
loop_
_entity.id
_entity.type
_entity.pdbx_description
1 polymer ?
#
loop_
_entity_poly.entity_id
_entity_poly.type
_entity_poly.pdbx_seq_one_letter_code
_entity_poly.pdbx_strand_id
1 'polypeptide(L)'
;LIPVAEDKSRSAICLVEPWACVEDSYATVERQTIKVGGKLLVVADAGYAITGLAESFSAEGKPASIAAITADSAQLLPLKSLGIPVETADLNVLPEKCFDDVVYFGVNPDTIEKLNPTLGNNAIINIVTAGQKIGRPVQIGVGRIHYGCTRWIGTLTGNAADSYGMIPASGEVRPNDNCLIIGAGGPMGQMHVIRVLCSGVAGLEVVATDFDGPRLDALKAMTQPLADANKVSLRMVNTKDAKLTEKFSYIAVMAPVSAVVAQAVVDASSNSIVNVFAGIPAPTLHPFDLNTIIEKRCFLFGTSGSTTRDMKIVLDKVQGNQLDTNLSVDAVSGMAGGGDGIGAVEKRTLSGKIIVYPQLHNLGLTPLATIAQALPTVAALLNNGKWTKAAEEELLKVVR
;
A
#
# COMPACT_ATOMS: atom_id res chain seq x y z
N LEU A 1 -0.81 10.51 -24.93
CA LEU A 1 -1.67 11.41 -24.13
C LEU A 1 -3.02 10.74 -23.95
N ILE A 2 -3.60 10.77 -22.74
CA ILE A 2 -4.93 10.22 -22.47
C ILE A 2 -5.96 11.31 -22.83
N PRO A 3 -6.96 11.04 -23.69
CA PRO A 3 -8.03 12.01 -23.97
C PRO A 3 -8.84 12.32 -22.72
N VAL A 4 -9.19 13.58 -22.50
CA VAL A 4 -9.97 14.04 -21.34
C VAL A 4 -11.15 14.87 -21.81
N ALA A 5 -12.27 14.79 -21.10
CA ALA A 5 -13.46 15.59 -21.37
C ALA A 5 -13.28 17.01 -20.79
N GLU A 6 -13.86 18.01 -21.48
CA GLU A 6 -13.79 19.42 -21.07
C GLU A 6 -14.82 19.81 -19.99
N ASP A 7 -15.68 18.87 -19.60
CA ASP A 7 -16.72 19.09 -18.61
C ASP A 7 -16.19 19.10 -17.17
N LYS A 8 -14.98 18.59 -16.91
CA LYS A 8 -14.31 18.61 -15.60
C LYS A 8 -13.34 19.79 -15.45
N SER A 9 -13.01 20.15 -14.20
CA SER A 9 -11.99 21.16 -13.92
C SER A 9 -10.59 20.66 -14.25
N ARG A 10 -9.68 21.56 -14.61
CA ARG A 10 -8.27 21.25 -14.87
C ARG A 10 -7.61 20.64 -13.65
N SER A 11 -7.96 21.11 -12.45
CA SER A 11 -7.54 20.54 -11.17
C SER A 11 -7.97 19.09 -11.00
N ALA A 12 -9.20 18.74 -11.37
CA ALA A 12 -9.69 17.37 -11.24
C ALA A 12 -8.90 16.42 -12.16
N ILE A 13 -8.63 16.88 -13.38
CA ILE A 13 -7.89 16.12 -14.38
C ILE A 13 -6.40 16.01 -14.02
N CYS A 14 -5.75 17.08 -13.55
CA CYS A 14 -4.33 17.00 -13.19
C CYS A 14 -4.09 16.10 -11.97
N LEU A 15 -5.09 15.98 -11.10
CA LEU A 15 -5.05 15.09 -9.95
C LEU A 15 -5.27 13.61 -10.30
N VAL A 16 -5.59 13.26 -11.55
CA VAL A 16 -5.73 11.85 -11.97
C VAL A 16 -4.47 11.04 -11.66
N GLU A 17 -3.27 11.57 -11.89
CA GLU A 17 -2.01 10.86 -11.64
C GLU A 17 -1.77 10.55 -10.15
N PRO A 18 -1.83 11.51 -9.20
CA PRO A 18 -1.63 11.17 -7.80
C PRO A 18 -2.73 10.24 -7.27
N TRP A 19 -3.96 10.35 -7.77
CA TRP A 19 -5.04 9.42 -7.45
C TRP A 19 -4.84 8.04 -8.08
N ALA A 20 -4.15 7.94 -9.23
CA ALA A 20 -3.81 6.67 -9.85
C ALA A 20 -2.84 5.87 -8.97
N CYS A 21 -1.91 6.51 -8.27
CA CYS A 21 -1.06 5.85 -7.29
C CYS A 21 -1.89 5.24 -6.13
N VAL A 22 -2.91 5.98 -5.68
CA VAL A 22 -3.82 5.47 -4.63
C VAL A 22 -4.64 4.32 -5.17
N GLU A 23 -5.24 4.44 -6.36
CA GLU A 23 -6.07 3.40 -6.96
C GLU A 23 -5.30 2.12 -7.25
N ASP A 24 -4.08 2.23 -7.78
CA ASP A 24 -3.18 1.09 -8.02
C ASP A 24 -2.95 0.27 -6.74
N SER A 25 -2.84 0.93 -5.58
CA SER A 25 -2.67 0.24 -4.30
C SER A 25 -3.85 -0.63 -3.88
N TYR A 26 -5.01 -0.53 -4.53
CA TYR A 26 -6.16 -1.41 -4.30
C TYR A 26 -6.39 -2.33 -5.51
N ALA A 27 -6.16 -1.84 -6.72
CA ALA A 27 -6.34 -2.58 -7.96
C ALA A 27 -5.17 -3.53 -8.29
N THR A 28 -4.07 -3.50 -7.51
CA THR A 28 -2.91 -4.37 -7.68
C THR A 28 -3.33 -5.83 -7.80
N VAL A 29 -2.71 -6.55 -8.72
CA VAL A 29 -2.92 -7.99 -8.89
C VAL A 29 -1.75 -8.71 -8.24
N GLU A 30 -2.04 -9.60 -7.30
CA GLU A 30 -1.02 -10.28 -6.53
C GLU A 30 -0.71 -11.67 -7.11
N ARG A 31 0.58 -11.99 -7.17
CA ARG A 31 1.06 -13.28 -7.66
C ARG A 31 0.82 -14.36 -6.59
N GLN A 32 0.02 -15.36 -6.94
CA GLN A 32 -0.38 -16.46 -6.03
C GLN A 32 0.40 -17.77 -6.26
N THR A 33 1.48 -17.74 -7.04
CA THR A 33 2.28 -18.92 -7.40
C THR A 33 3.75 -18.57 -7.47
N ILE A 34 4.63 -19.56 -7.44
CA ILE A 34 6.05 -19.41 -7.81
C ILE A 34 6.13 -18.87 -9.25
N LYS A 35 7.09 -17.98 -9.50
CA LYS A 35 7.22 -17.26 -10.76
C LYS A 35 7.67 -18.21 -11.87
N VAL A 36 6.88 -18.25 -12.94
CA VAL A 36 7.23 -19.00 -14.16
C VAL A 36 8.53 -18.44 -14.74
N GLY A 37 9.48 -19.33 -15.03
CA GLY A 37 10.81 -18.97 -15.53
C GLY A 37 11.68 -18.20 -14.53
N GLY A 38 11.25 -18.04 -13.28
CA GLY A 38 12.01 -17.35 -12.23
C GLY A 38 13.10 -18.20 -11.60
N LYS A 39 13.95 -17.56 -10.79
CA LYS A 39 14.95 -18.23 -9.94
C LYS A 39 14.37 -18.51 -8.56
N LEU A 40 14.22 -19.79 -8.22
CA LEU A 40 13.74 -20.25 -6.92
C LEU A 40 14.91 -20.63 -6.01
N LEU A 41 14.93 -20.12 -4.78
CA LEU A 41 15.79 -20.61 -3.71
C LEU A 41 14.95 -21.49 -2.77
N VAL A 42 15.40 -22.73 -2.53
CA VAL A 42 14.80 -23.61 -1.52
C VAL A 42 15.81 -23.84 -0.42
N VAL A 43 15.42 -23.52 0.82
CA VAL A 43 16.20 -23.76 2.02
C VAL A 43 15.43 -24.70 2.94
N ALA A 44 16.07 -25.74 3.46
CA ALA A 44 15.44 -26.68 4.37
C ALA A 44 16.38 -27.06 5.52
N ASP A 45 15.91 -26.81 6.74
CA ASP A 45 16.60 -27.21 7.96
C ASP A 45 16.48 -28.72 8.19
N ALA A 46 17.34 -29.26 9.07
CA ALA A 46 17.28 -30.67 9.45
C ALA A 46 15.92 -31.00 10.08
N GLY A 47 15.35 -32.15 9.70
CA GLY A 47 14.05 -32.61 10.20
C GLY A 47 12.83 -32.04 9.47
N TYR A 48 13.01 -31.15 8.51
CA TYR A 48 11.92 -30.64 7.67
C TYR A 48 11.81 -31.41 6.35
N ALA A 49 10.60 -31.84 5.99
CA ALA A 49 10.31 -32.39 4.68
C ALA A 49 10.00 -31.26 3.69
N ILE A 50 10.54 -31.33 2.48
CA ILE A 50 10.21 -30.42 1.39
C ILE A 50 8.94 -30.93 0.72
N THR A 51 7.80 -30.27 0.97
CA THR A 51 6.50 -30.64 0.37
C THR A 51 5.75 -29.41 -0.13
N GLY A 52 4.87 -29.57 -1.11
CA GLY A 52 4.03 -28.48 -1.63
C GLY A 52 4.64 -27.61 -2.73
N LEU A 53 5.88 -27.87 -3.15
CA LEU A 53 6.54 -27.02 -4.15
C LEU A 53 5.88 -27.14 -5.53
N ALA A 54 5.57 -28.36 -5.98
CA ALA A 54 4.99 -28.59 -7.30
C ALA A 54 3.59 -27.97 -7.39
N GLU A 55 2.82 -28.06 -6.30
CA GLU A 55 1.48 -27.48 -6.14
C GLU A 55 1.51 -25.95 -6.06
N SER A 56 2.67 -25.37 -5.74
CA SER A 56 2.89 -23.91 -5.73
C SER A 56 3.24 -23.34 -7.12
N PHE A 57 3.39 -24.18 -8.15
CA PHE A 57 3.71 -23.73 -9.50
C PHE A 57 2.46 -23.24 -10.25
N SER A 58 2.66 -22.30 -11.15
CA SER A 58 1.59 -21.85 -12.05
C SER A 58 1.22 -22.95 -13.05
N ALA A 59 -0.04 -22.98 -13.46
CA ALA A 59 -0.48 -23.79 -14.60
C ALA A 59 0.25 -23.42 -15.91
N GLU A 60 0.77 -22.20 -16.00
CA GLU A 60 1.51 -21.69 -17.16
C GLU A 60 2.97 -22.16 -17.20
N GLY A 61 3.51 -22.69 -16.10
CA GLY A 61 4.86 -23.24 -16.09
C GLY A 61 5.55 -23.31 -14.73
N LYS A 62 6.81 -23.73 -14.79
CA LYS A 62 7.70 -23.97 -13.65
C LYS A 62 8.73 -22.84 -13.52
N PRO A 63 9.40 -22.68 -12.36
CA PRO A 63 10.61 -21.84 -12.30
C PRO A 63 11.71 -22.40 -13.22
N ALA A 64 12.63 -21.53 -13.65
CA ALA A 64 13.70 -21.89 -14.57
C ALA A 64 14.83 -22.67 -13.89
N SER A 65 15.10 -22.38 -12.62
CA SER A 65 16.15 -23.04 -11.84
C SER A 65 15.85 -23.03 -10.35
N ILE A 66 16.47 -23.97 -9.64
CA ILE A 66 16.42 -24.09 -8.19
C ILE A 66 17.85 -24.02 -7.63
N ALA A 67 18.10 -23.05 -6.76
CA ALA A 67 19.22 -23.11 -5.83
C ALA A 67 18.75 -23.81 -4.54
N ALA A 68 19.47 -24.82 -4.07
CA ALA A 68 19.07 -25.64 -2.94
C ALA A 68 20.10 -25.56 -1.79
N ILE A 69 19.62 -25.27 -0.59
CA ILE A 69 20.39 -25.32 0.66
C ILE A 69 19.67 -26.30 1.58
N THR A 70 20.16 -27.52 1.67
CA THR A 70 19.53 -28.61 2.43
C THR A 70 20.47 -29.10 3.52
N ALA A 71 19.93 -29.34 4.71
CA ALA A 71 20.69 -29.93 5.80
C ALA A 71 21.04 -31.41 5.58
N ASP A 72 20.19 -32.14 4.82
CA ASP A 72 20.41 -33.56 4.49
C ASP A 72 20.31 -33.80 2.97
N SER A 73 21.17 -34.68 2.44
CA SER A 73 21.17 -35.09 1.03
C SER A 73 19.83 -35.67 0.53
N ALA A 74 19.04 -36.31 1.40
CA ALA A 74 17.73 -36.86 1.09
C ALA A 74 16.71 -35.76 0.75
N GLN A 75 16.87 -34.54 1.29
CA GLN A 75 16.00 -33.41 0.97
C GLN A 75 16.21 -32.91 -0.48
N LEU A 76 17.33 -33.25 -1.14
CA LEU A 76 17.53 -32.92 -2.55
C LEU A 76 16.71 -33.81 -3.50
N LEU A 77 16.30 -35.00 -3.06
CA LEU A 77 15.54 -35.95 -3.89
C LEU A 77 14.20 -35.37 -4.39
N PRO A 78 13.32 -34.80 -3.53
CA PRO A 78 12.09 -34.18 -4.00
C PRO A 78 12.30 -32.95 -4.89
N LEU A 79 13.46 -32.28 -4.82
CA LEU A 79 13.78 -31.18 -5.73
C LEU A 79 14.18 -31.69 -7.11
N LYS A 80 15.03 -32.72 -7.16
CA LYS A 80 15.49 -33.34 -8.42
C LYS A 80 14.35 -34.00 -9.21
N SER A 81 13.31 -34.48 -8.53
CA SER A 81 12.15 -35.08 -9.20
C SER A 81 11.22 -34.06 -9.88
N LEU A 82 11.40 -32.75 -9.63
CA LEU A 82 10.58 -31.71 -10.26
C LEU A 82 10.88 -31.50 -11.76
N GLY A 83 11.98 -32.07 -12.25
CA GLY A 83 12.44 -31.90 -13.63
C GLY A 83 12.91 -30.47 -13.94
N ILE A 84 13.44 -29.78 -12.92
CA ILE A 84 13.98 -28.42 -13.00
C ILE A 84 15.48 -28.51 -12.66
N PRO A 85 16.37 -27.75 -13.32
CA PRO A 85 17.78 -27.69 -12.92
C PRO A 85 17.94 -27.31 -11.44
N VAL A 86 18.61 -28.17 -10.66
CA VAL A 86 18.88 -27.96 -9.23
C VAL A 86 20.38 -27.86 -9.01
N GLU A 87 20.82 -26.77 -8.40
CA GLU A 87 22.19 -26.54 -7.97
C GLU A 87 22.26 -26.35 -6.46
N THR A 88 23.25 -26.95 -5.80
CA THR A 88 23.48 -26.73 -4.37
C THR A 88 24.12 -25.35 -4.15
N ALA A 89 23.65 -24.62 -3.15
CA ALA A 89 24.17 -23.32 -2.76
C ALA A 89 24.63 -23.30 -1.29
N ASP A 90 25.31 -22.23 -0.89
CA ASP A 90 25.69 -21.96 0.49
C ASP A 90 25.05 -20.62 0.94
N LEU A 91 24.36 -20.67 2.08
CA LEU A 91 23.64 -19.55 2.68
C LEU A 91 24.54 -18.33 2.92
N ASN A 92 25.83 -18.53 3.18
CA ASN A 92 26.75 -17.45 3.54
C ASN A 92 27.30 -16.69 2.32
N VAL A 93 27.05 -17.15 1.11
CA VAL A 93 27.58 -16.56 -0.14
C VAL A 93 26.48 -16.33 -1.18
N LEU A 94 25.22 -16.24 -0.75
CA LEU A 94 24.11 -15.96 -1.66
C LEU A 94 24.19 -14.53 -2.21
N PRO A 95 23.94 -14.33 -3.52
CA PRO A 95 23.88 -13.01 -4.10
C PRO A 95 22.64 -12.24 -3.62
N GLU A 96 22.81 -10.95 -3.34
CA GLU A 96 21.69 -10.06 -3.04
C GLU A 96 20.77 -9.88 -4.25
N LYS A 97 19.48 -9.68 -3.98
CA LYS A 97 18.44 -9.36 -4.98
C LYS A 97 18.40 -10.29 -6.21
N CYS A 98 18.70 -11.57 -6.01
CA CYS A 98 18.85 -12.53 -7.09
C CYS A 98 17.61 -13.39 -7.31
N PHE A 99 16.85 -13.71 -6.26
CA PHE A 99 15.79 -14.71 -6.32
C PHE A 99 14.41 -14.07 -6.47
N ASP A 100 13.60 -14.65 -7.35
CA ASP A 100 12.19 -14.28 -7.55
C ASP A 100 11.27 -14.95 -6.51
N ASP A 101 11.70 -16.10 -5.98
CA ASP A 101 11.00 -16.83 -4.94
C ASP A 101 12.00 -17.46 -3.98
N VAL A 102 11.67 -17.44 -2.69
CA VAL A 102 12.41 -18.13 -1.64
C VAL A 102 11.42 -18.97 -0.85
N VAL A 103 11.63 -20.28 -0.75
CA VAL A 103 10.84 -21.16 0.12
C VAL A 103 11.76 -21.71 1.19
N TYR A 104 11.47 -21.38 2.45
CA TYR A 104 12.24 -21.82 3.60
C TYR A 104 11.40 -22.76 4.46
N PHE A 105 11.85 -24.02 4.56
CA PHE A 105 11.32 -25.02 5.47
C PHE A 105 12.14 -25.00 6.76
N GLY A 106 11.66 -24.26 7.75
CA GLY A 106 12.38 -24.03 9.00
C GLY A 106 11.86 -22.84 9.79
N VAL A 107 12.43 -22.63 10.97
CA VAL A 107 12.04 -21.55 11.90
C VAL A 107 13.24 -20.80 12.50
N ASN A 108 14.45 -20.99 11.95
CA ASN A 108 15.65 -20.32 12.45
C ASN A 108 15.61 -18.82 12.07
N PRO A 109 15.57 -17.90 13.06
CA PRO A 109 15.49 -16.47 12.80
C PRO A 109 16.73 -15.92 12.06
N ASP A 110 17.91 -16.47 12.33
CA ASP A 110 19.16 -16.01 11.68
C ASP A 110 19.19 -16.42 10.20
N THR A 111 18.66 -17.60 9.87
CA THR A 111 18.47 -18.01 8.48
C THR A 111 17.51 -17.06 7.76
N ILE A 112 16.36 -16.74 8.37
CA ILE A 112 15.37 -15.83 7.78
C ILE A 112 15.99 -14.45 7.50
N GLU A 113 16.76 -13.91 8.43
CA GLU A 113 17.44 -12.62 8.26
C GLU A 113 18.48 -12.64 7.15
N LYS A 114 19.20 -13.76 6.97
CA LYS A 114 20.12 -13.95 5.84
C LYS A 114 19.41 -14.09 4.49
N LEU A 115 18.17 -14.55 4.47
CA LEU A 115 17.38 -14.67 3.23
C LEU A 115 16.79 -13.34 2.77
N ASN A 116 16.46 -12.42 3.68
CA ASN A 116 15.92 -11.09 3.38
C ASN A 116 16.69 -10.31 2.27
N PRO A 117 18.03 -10.18 2.29
CA PRO A 117 18.75 -9.44 1.24
C PRO A 117 18.75 -10.15 -0.13
N THR A 118 18.51 -11.46 -0.17
CA THR A 118 18.55 -12.27 -1.40
C THR A 118 17.31 -12.08 -2.28
N LEU A 119 16.21 -11.61 -1.69
CA LEU A 119 14.95 -11.34 -2.37
C LEU A 119 15.16 -10.30 -3.47
N GLY A 120 14.79 -10.61 -4.71
CA GLY A 120 14.72 -9.65 -5.81
C GLY A 120 13.55 -8.67 -5.67
N ASN A 121 13.29 -7.88 -6.72
CA ASN A 121 12.06 -7.10 -6.82
C ASN A 121 10.89 -8.03 -7.16
N ASN A 122 9.71 -7.79 -6.58
CA ASN A 122 8.51 -8.63 -6.71
C ASN A 122 8.69 -10.06 -6.17
N ALA A 123 9.70 -10.27 -5.32
CA ALA A 123 10.00 -11.58 -4.79
C ALA A 123 9.03 -11.98 -3.68
N ILE A 124 8.67 -13.26 -3.65
CA ILE A 124 7.88 -13.85 -2.57
C ILE A 124 8.81 -14.71 -1.72
N ILE A 125 8.79 -14.51 -0.40
CA ILE A 125 9.37 -15.44 0.55
C ILE A 125 8.28 -16.18 1.30
N ASN A 126 8.37 -17.50 1.31
CA ASN A 126 7.44 -18.41 1.96
C ASN A 126 8.14 -19.16 3.11
N ILE A 127 7.65 -18.96 4.33
CA ILE A 127 8.16 -19.63 5.53
C ILE A 127 7.23 -20.78 5.90
N VAL A 128 7.71 -22.02 5.78
CA VAL A 128 6.98 -23.25 6.07
C VAL A 128 7.41 -23.75 7.44
N THR A 129 6.61 -23.49 8.47
CA THR A 129 7.02 -23.72 9.87
C THR A 129 6.68 -25.12 10.37
N ALA A 130 5.82 -25.88 9.68
CA ALA A 130 5.39 -27.21 10.09
C ALA A 130 4.95 -27.29 11.58
N GLY A 131 4.26 -26.24 12.04
CA GLY A 131 3.71 -26.13 13.39
C GLY A 131 4.70 -25.61 14.44
N GLN A 132 5.96 -25.39 14.07
CA GLN A 132 6.96 -24.80 14.95
C GLN A 132 6.86 -23.26 14.96
N LYS A 133 7.51 -22.65 15.97
CA LYS A 133 7.55 -21.18 16.13
C LYS A 133 8.95 -20.64 15.90
N ILE A 134 9.02 -19.47 15.28
CA ILE A 134 10.25 -18.69 15.15
C ILE A 134 10.57 -18.09 16.51
N GLY A 135 11.78 -18.31 17.02
CA GLY A 135 12.13 -18.03 18.42
C GLY A 135 12.16 -16.55 18.83
N ARG A 136 12.18 -15.62 17.86
CA ARG A 136 12.18 -14.16 18.09
C ARG A 136 11.63 -13.40 16.88
N PRO A 137 11.21 -12.14 17.03
CA PRO A 137 11.05 -11.24 15.89
C PRO A 137 12.32 -11.16 15.04
N VAL A 138 12.14 -11.06 13.73
CA VAL A 138 13.25 -11.02 12.75
C VAL A 138 13.34 -9.65 12.08
N GLN A 139 14.55 -9.25 11.72
CA GLN A 139 14.83 -8.01 11.02
C GLN A 139 14.47 -8.14 9.53
N ILE A 140 13.36 -7.55 9.11
CA ILE A 140 12.94 -7.52 7.69
C ILE A 140 12.97 -6.10 7.13
N GLY A 141 13.22 -6.00 5.82
CA GLY A 141 13.17 -4.72 5.11
C GLY A 141 11.74 -4.27 4.85
N VAL A 142 11.11 -3.59 5.82
CA VAL A 142 9.71 -3.12 5.70
C VAL A 142 9.51 -2.21 4.49
N GLY A 143 10.48 -1.32 4.21
CA GLY A 143 10.42 -0.47 3.01
C GLY A 143 10.47 -1.24 1.68
N ARG A 144 10.97 -2.48 1.69
CA ARG A 144 10.98 -3.36 0.50
C ARG A 144 9.62 -3.96 0.19
N ILE A 145 8.72 -4.03 1.16
CA ILE A 145 7.31 -4.43 0.92
C ILE A 145 6.66 -3.43 -0.03
N HIS A 146 6.90 -2.13 0.19
CA HIS A 146 6.38 -1.03 -0.62
C HIS A 146 7.18 -0.82 -1.92
N TYR A 147 8.47 -0.48 -1.83
CA TYR A 147 9.27 -0.10 -3.00
C TYR A 147 9.83 -1.28 -3.80
N GLY A 148 10.05 -2.42 -3.13
CA GLY A 148 10.56 -3.64 -3.76
C GLY A 148 9.47 -4.62 -4.15
N CYS A 149 8.21 -4.34 -3.80
CA CYS A 149 7.07 -5.25 -3.93
C CYS A 149 7.35 -6.66 -3.39
N THR A 150 8.16 -6.79 -2.33
CA THR A 150 8.42 -8.11 -1.73
C THR A 150 7.22 -8.55 -0.90
N ARG A 151 6.85 -9.83 -0.95
CA ARG A 151 5.80 -10.41 -0.11
C ARG A 151 6.37 -11.43 0.85
N TRP A 152 5.91 -11.37 2.09
CA TRP A 152 6.27 -12.31 3.15
C TRP A 152 5.04 -13.13 3.48
N ILE A 153 5.06 -14.41 3.12
CA ILE A 153 4.00 -15.37 3.40
C ILE A 153 4.56 -16.51 4.24
N GLY A 154 3.66 -17.30 4.83
CA GLY A 154 4.06 -18.53 5.48
C GLY A 154 2.88 -19.36 5.90
N THR A 155 3.17 -20.57 6.35
CA THR A 155 2.16 -21.56 6.74
C THR A 155 2.58 -22.29 8.00
N LEU A 156 1.59 -22.62 8.82
CA LEU A 156 1.74 -23.51 9.97
C LEU A 156 1.77 -24.99 9.57
N THR A 157 1.40 -25.33 8.34
CA THR A 157 1.47 -26.70 7.85
C THR A 157 2.88 -27.02 7.34
N GLY A 158 3.13 -28.29 7.02
CA GLY A 158 4.37 -28.70 6.35
C GLY A 158 4.38 -28.47 4.84
N ASN A 159 3.30 -27.91 4.27
CA ASN A 159 3.08 -27.83 2.82
C ASN A 159 3.21 -26.39 2.31
N ALA A 160 4.19 -26.14 1.45
CA ALA A 160 4.47 -24.80 0.92
C ALA A 160 3.30 -24.16 0.16
N ALA A 161 2.44 -24.94 -0.51
CA ALA A 161 1.35 -24.41 -1.33
C ALA A 161 0.26 -23.72 -0.50
N ASP A 162 0.12 -24.09 0.78
CA ASP A 162 -0.94 -23.57 1.63
C ASP A 162 -0.85 -22.06 1.84
N SER A 163 0.36 -21.48 1.90
CA SER A 163 0.54 -20.03 2.07
C SER A 163 0.35 -19.26 0.77
N TYR A 164 0.71 -19.84 -0.38
CA TYR A 164 0.46 -19.24 -1.69
C TYR A 164 -1.04 -19.08 -1.96
N GLY A 165 -1.84 -20.09 -1.57
CA GLY A 165 -3.30 -20.02 -1.65
C GLY A 165 -3.97 -18.96 -0.75
N MET A 166 -3.23 -18.39 0.21
CA MET A 166 -3.73 -17.32 1.09
C MET A 166 -3.45 -15.92 0.59
N ILE A 167 -2.61 -15.77 -0.44
CA ILE A 167 -2.38 -14.48 -1.06
C ILE A 167 -3.72 -14.01 -1.67
N PRO A 168 -4.26 -12.85 -1.32
CA PRO A 168 -5.50 -12.35 -1.93
C PRO A 168 -5.26 -12.07 -3.41
N ALA A 169 -6.30 -12.11 -4.25
CA ALA A 169 -6.14 -11.84 -5.68
C ALA A 169 -5.73 -10.39 -5.96
N SER A 170 -6.08 -9.46 -5.06
CA SER A 170 -5.75 -8.04 -5.15
C SER A 170 -5.60 -7.39 -3.78
N GLY A 171 -5.12 -6.14 -3.77
CA GLY A 171 -5.06 -5.29 -2.58
C GLY A 171 -6.38 -4.63 -2.19
N GLU A 172 -7.49 -5.01 -2.82
CA GLU A 172 -8.80 -4.38 -2.68
C GLU A 172 -9.45 -4.65 -1.30
N VAL A 173 -10.28 -3.72 -0.82
CA VAL A 173 -11.16 -3.93 0.33
C VAL A 173 -12.28 -4.91 -0.03
N ARG A 174 -12.68 -5.75 0.93
CA ARG A 174 -13.68 -6.81 0.73
C ARG A 174 -15.02 -6.42 1.36
N PRO A 175 -16.12 -7.06 0.94
CA PRO A 175 -17.40 -6.86 1.60
C PRO A 175 -17.31 -7.09 3.11
N ASN A 176 -17.87 -6.16 3.88
CA ASN A 176 -17.86 -6.15 5.34
C ASN A 176 -16.47 -6.01 6.00
N ASP A 177 -15.46 -5.51 5.28
CA ASP A 177 -14.19 -5.19 5.92
C ASP A 177 -14.36 -4.05 6.95
N ASN A 178 -13.74 -4.24 8.12
CA ASN A 178 -13.50 -3.17 9.08
C ASN A 178 -12.11 -2.59 8.80
N CYS A 179 -12.10 -1.41 8.21
CA CYS A 179 -10.94 -0.73 7.67
C CYS A 179 -10.32 0.25 8.67
N LEU A 180 -9.02 0.13 8.92
CA LEU A 180 -8.23 1.13 9.65
C LEU A 180 -7.33 1.91 8.69
N ILE A 181 -7.42 3.23 8.70
CA ILE A 181 -6.57 4.12 7.90
C ILE A 181 -5.67 4.93 8.84
N ILE A 182 -4.37 4.64 8.86
CA ILE A 182 -3.39 5.24 9.78
C ILE A 182 -2.62 6.38 9.10
N GLY A 183 -2.65 7.57 9.71
CA GLY A 183 -2.09 8.79 9.11
C GLY A 183 -3.07 9.46 8.15
N ALA A 184 -4.36 9.39 8.47
CA ALA A 184 -5.46 9.84 7.62
C ALA A 184 -5.47 11.36 7.39
N GLY A 185 -4.91 12.16 8.29
CA GLY A 185 -4.93 13.62 8.19
C GLY A 185 -3.97 14.20 7.15
N GLY A 186 -2.98 13.43 6.69
CA GLY A 186 -2.04 13.85 5.64
C GLY A 186 -2.60 13.65 4.21
N PRO A 187 -1.98 14.26 3.17
CA PRO A 187 -2.56 14.30 1.83
C PRO A 187 -2.94 12.93 1.26
N MET A 188 -2.06 11.93 1.38
CA MET A 188 -2.35 10.58 0.92
C MET A 188 -3.39 9.87 1.81
N GLY A 189 -3.33 10.09 3.13
CA GLY A 189 -4.31 9.54 4.06
C GLY A 189 -5.74 9.97 3.74
N GLN A 190 -5.93 11.26 3.44
CA GLN A 190 -7.25 11.78 3.05
C GLN A 190 -7.76 11.08 1.78
N MET A 191 -6.89 10.89 0.78
CA MET A 191 -7.23 10.21 -0.46
C MET A 191 -7.60 8.74 -0.22
N HIS A 192 -6.88 8.01 0.64
CA HIS A 192 -7.23 6.63 0.99
C HIS A 192 -8.60 6.54 1.70
N VAL A 193 -8.91 7.46 2.63
CA VAL A 193 -10.23 7.50 3.28
C VAL A 193 -11.33 7.73 2.24
N ILE A 194 -11.22 8.77 1.42
CA ILE A 194 -12.20 9.08 0.36
C ILE A 194 -12.37 7.89 -0.58
N ARG A 195 -11.26 7.28 -1.01
CA ARG A 195 -11.28 6.13 -1.93
C ARG A 195 -12.07 4.96 -1.35
N VAL A 196 -11.82 4.60 -0.09
CA VAL A 196 -12.52 3.49 0.57
C VAL A 196 -14.01 3.79 0.71
N LEU A 197 -14.37 5.01 1.14
CA LEU A 197 -15.77 5.45 1.26
C LEU A 197 -16.52 5.41 -0.09
N CYS A 198 -15.83 5.74 -1.19
CA CYS A 198 -16.39 5.78 -2.54
C CYS A 198 -16.16 4.47 -3.34
N SER A 199 -15.68 3.40 -2.70
CA SER A 199 -15.32 2.15 -3.39
C SER A 199 -16.51 1.40 -3.99
N GLY A 200 -17.72 1.63 -3.45
CA GLY A 200 -18.92 0.86 -3.79
C GLY A 200 -18.97 -0.54 -3.19
N VAL A 201 -17.98 -0.93 -2.38
CA VAL A 201 -17.97 -2.21 -1.66
C VAL A 201 -18.93 -2.15 -0.47
N ALA A 202 -19.80 -3.16 -0.35
CA ALA A 202 -20.87 -3.16 0.63
C ALA A 202 -20.39 -3.49 2.05
N GLY A 203 -21.03 -2.86 3.05
CA GLY A 203 -20.87 -3.22 4.46
C GLY A 203 -19.58 -2.72 5.12
N LEU A 204 -18.84 -1.83 4.47
CA LEU A 204 -17.59 -1.32 5.03
C LEU A 204 -17.82 -0.50 6.31
N GLU A 205 -16.86 -0.61 7.22
CA GLU A 205 -16.69 0.29 8.36
C GLU A 205 -15.29 0.90 8.29
N VAL A 206 -15.16 2.21 8.50
CA VAL A 206 -13.90 2.93 8.34
C VAL A 206 -13.56 3.68 9.62
N VAL A 207 -12.38 3.36 10.17
CA VAL A 207 -11.73 4.09 11.25
C VAL A 207 -10.53 4.84 10.67
N ALA A 208 -10.60 6.16 10.67
CA ALA A 208 -9.54 7.03 10.19
C ALA A 208 -8.81 7.67 11.38
N THR A 209 -7.48 7.57 11.40
CA THR A 209 -6.66 7.93 12.56
C THR A 209 -5.52 8.85 12.21
N ASP A 210 -5.26 9.79 13.12
CA ASP A 210 -4.11 10.70 13.08
C ASP A 210 -3.80 11.16 14.52
N PHE A 211 -2.73 11.90 14.71
CA PHE A 211 -2.39 12.54 15.99
C PHE A 211 -2.66 14.06 15.99
N ASP A 212 -3.06 14.62 14.85
CA ASP A 212 -3.38 16.02 14.64
C ASP A 212 -4.90 16.21 14.60
N GLY A 213 -5.47 16.71 15.70
CA GLY A 213 -6.92 16.92 15.86
C GLY A 213 -7.52 17.85 14.79
N PRO A 214 -6.98 19.06 14.58
CA PRO A 214 -7.45 19.95 13.51
C PRO A 214 -7.49 19.30 12.11
N ARG A 215 -6.50 18.47 11.75
CA ARG A 215 -6.53 17.74 10.47
C ARG A 215 -7.64 16.69 10.43
N LEU A 216 -7.87 15.96 11.54
CA LEU A 216 -8.96 15.00 11.62
C LEU A 216 -10.33 15.68 11.53
N ASP A 217 -10.52 16.83 12.16
CA ASP A 217 -11.76 17.61 12.08
C ASP A 217 -12.02 18.08 10.64
N ALA A 218 -10.99 18.60 9.97
CA ALA A 218 -11.08 19.02 8.57
C ALA A 218 -11.39 17.84 7.63
N LEU A 219 -10.77 16.68 7.88
CA LEU A 219 -11.06 15.45 7.15
C LEU A 219 -12.50 14.97 7.39
N LYS A 220 -12.98 15.01 8.64
CA LYS A 220 -14.36 14.61 8.98
C LYS A 220 -15.39 15.47 8.27
N ALA A 221 -15.20 16.79 8.29
CA ALA A 221 -16.09 17.71 7.59
C ALA A 221 -16.14 17.43 6.08
N MET A 222 -15.02 17.00 5.49
CA MET A 222 -14.93 16.62 4.08
C MET A 222 -15.59 15.27 3.76
N THR A 223 -15.41 14.27 4.64
CA THR A 223 -15.69 12.86 4.32
C THR A 223 -17.00 12.34 4.88
N GLN A 224 -17.56 12.97 5.93
CA GLN A 224 -18.85 12.55 6.49
C GLN A 224 -19.98 12.56 5.45
N PRO A 225 -20.13 13.59 4.59
CA PRO A 225 -21.17 13.56 3.55
C PRO A 225 -21.00 12.40 2.56
N LEU A 226 -19.76 12.00 2.27
CA LEU A 226 -19.47 10.85 1.41
C LEU A 226 -19.83 9.54 2.09
N ALA A 227 -19.48 9.41 3.38
CA ALA A 227 -19.81 8.24 4.19
C ALA A 227 -21.33 8.04 4.28
N ASP A 228 -22.08 9.11 4.53
CA ASP A 228 -23.55 9.08 4.61
C ASP A 228 -24.17 8.71 3.25
N ALA A 229 -23.70 9.33 2.16
CA ALA A 229 -24.18 9.07 0.81
C ALA A 229 -23.91 7.62 0.35
N ASN A 230 -22.76 7.07 0.70
CA ASN A 230 -22.35 5.71 0.34
C ASN A 230 -22.73 4.66 1.40
N LYS A 231 -23.39 5.06 2.50
CA LYS A 231 -23.81 4.19 3.60
C LYS A 231 -22.65 3.40 4.24
N VAL A 232 -21.52 4.07 4.44
CA VAL A 232 -20.32 3.52 5.07
C VAL A 232 -20.18 4.13 6.47
N SER A 233 -19.94 3.32 7.50
CA SER A 233 -19.67 3.83 8.84
C SER A 233 -18.31 4.51 8.87
N LEU A 234 -18.23 5.73 9.42
CA LEU A 234 -16.97 6.48 9.51
C LEU A 234 -16.75 6.99 10.93
N ARG A 235 -15.59 6.67 11.49
CA ARG A 235 -15.14 7.16 12.81
C ARG A 235 -13.75 7.74 12.72
N MET A 236 -13.59 8.96 13.24
CA MET A 236 -12.28 9.60 13.42
C MET A 236 -11.74 9.29 14.82
N VAL A 237 -10.44 8.99 14.92
CA VAL A 237 -9.78 8.76 16.20
C VAL A 237 -8.45 9.50 16.26
N ASN A 238 -8.32 10.38 17.25
CA ASN A 238 -7.04 10.95 17.61
C ASN A 238 -6.27 9.97 18.50
N THR A 239 -5.15 9.44 18.01
CA THR A 239 -4.39 8.40 18.70
C THR A 239 -3.61 8.92 19.92
N LYS A 240 -3.56 10.24 20.15
CA LYS A 240 -3.07 10.81 21.41
C LYS A 240 -4.08 10.67 22.55
N ASP A 241 -5.37 10.70 22.21
CA ASP A 241 -6.46 10.81 23.18
C ASP A 241 -7.09 9.46 23.48
N ALA A 242 -7.13 8.57 22.48
CA ALA A 242 -7.74 7.25 22.59
C ALA A 242 -6.87 6.16 21.96
N LYS A 243 -6.83 4.99 22.61
CA LYS A 243 -6.23 3.78 22.06
C LYS A 243 -7.29 2.96 21.32
N LEU A 244 -6.91 2.41 20.17
CA LEU A 244 -7.71 1.40 19.51
C LEU A 244 -7.54 0.05 20.23
N THR A 245 -8.64 -0.61 20.53
CA THR A 245 -8.64 -1.94 21.18
C THR A 245 -9.27 -3.03 20.31
N GLU A 246 -9.99 -2.63 19.26
CA GLU A 246 -10.60 -3.54 18.30
C GLU A 246 -9.57 -4.10 17.30
N LYS A 247 -10.01 -5.05 16.46
CA LYS A 247 -9.20 -5.63 15.40
C LYS A 247 -9.80 -5.34 14.04
N PHE A 248 -8.92 -5.22 13.03
CA PHE A 248 -9.27 -4.74 11.70
C PHE A 248 -8.94 -5.78 10.63
N SER A 249 -9.85 -5.97 9.68
CA SER A 249 -9.66 -6.91 8.58
C SER A 249 -8.98 -6.28 7.37
N TYR A 250 -8.93 -4.95 7.31
CA TYR A 250 -8.14 -4.19 6.35
C TYR A 250 -7.44 -3.03 7.04
N ILE A 251 -6.15 -2.83 6.81
CA ILE A 251 -5.39 -1.73 7.40
C ILE A 251 -4.55 -1.06 6.31
N ALA A 252 -4.69 0.25 6.13
CA ALA A 252 -3.80 1.05 5.30
C ALA A 252 -2.92 1.94 6.18
N VAL A 253 -1.61 1.93 5.93
CA VAL A 253 -0.60 2.67 6.70
C VAL A 253 0.08 3.71 5.82
N MET A 254 -0.13 4.99 6.14
CA MET A 254 0.46 6.13 5.42
C MET A 254 1.60 6.77 6.21
N ALA A 255 1.68 6.50 7.52
CA ALA A 255 2.76 6.96 8.37
C ALA A 255 4.08 6.24 8.00
N PRO A 256 5.16 6.97 7.64
CA PRO A 256 6.44 6.37 7.22
C PRO A 256 7.27 5.92 8.43
N VAL A 257 6.70 5.05 9.27
CA VAL A 257 7.30 4.56 10.50
C VAL A 257 7.13 3.05 10.60
N SER A 258 8.23 2.29 10.56
CA SER A 258 8.19 0.82 10.57
C SER A 258 7.48 0.24 11.79
N ALA A 259 7.59 0.88 12.95
CA ALA A 259 6.89 0.46 14.16
C ALA A 259 5.36 0.53 14.02
N VAL A 260 4.84 1.47 13.22
CA VAL A 260 3.40 1.57 12.95
C VAL A 260 2.94 0.40 12.07
N VAL A 261 3.77 -0.04 11.12
CA VAL A 261 3.49 -1.24 10.30
C VAL A 261 3.48 -2.50 11.16
N ALA A 262 4.42 -2.63 12.10
CA ALA A 262 4.44 -3.75 13.04
C ALA A 262 3.21 -3.75 13.95
N GLN A 263 2.81 -2.57 14.46
CA GLN A 263 1.60 -2.42 15.25
C GLN A 263 0.33 -2.75 14.44
N ALA A 264 0.27 -2.41 13.15
CA ALA A 264 -0.83 -2.79 12.28
C ALA A 264 -1.03 -4.31 12.24
N VAL A 265 0.03 -5.12 12.21
CA VAL A 265 -0.07 -6.59 12.28
C VAL A 265 -0.65 -7.07 13.62
N VAL A 266 -0.31 -6.39 14.72
CA VAL A 266 -0.89 -6.67 16.05
C VAL A 266 -2.39 -6.36 16.05
N ASP A 267 -2.80 -5.26 15.42
CA ASP A 267 -4.18 -4.80 15.35
C ASP A 267 -5.01 -5.47 14.25
N ALA A 268 -4.37 -6.25 13.40
CA ALA A 268 -5.03 -7.03 12.36
C ALA A 268 -5.84 -8.20 12.95
N SER A 269 -7.02 -8.47 12.36
CA SER A 269 -7.76 -9.72 12.55
C SER A 269 -7.13 -10.85 11.74
N SER A 270 -7.66 -12.07 11.88
CA SER A 270 -7.31 -13.17 10.97
C SER A 270 -7.70 -12.86 9.52
N ASN A 271 -6.92 -13.35 8.57
CA ASN A 271 -7.03 -13.15 7.12
C ASN A 271 -7.12 -11.66 6.72
N SER A 272 -6.39 -10.81 7.43
CA SER A 272 -6.38 -9.37 7.20
C SER A 272 -5.43 -8.97 6.08
N ILE A 273 -5.74 -7.85 5.44
CA ILE A 273 -4.89 -7.21 4.44
C ILE A 273 -4.28 -5.95 5.05
N VAL A 274 -2.97 -5.78 4.94
CA VAL A 274 -2.25 -4.61 5.42
C VAL A 274 -1.54 -3.94 4.24
N ASN A 275 -2.11 -2.83 3.76
CA ASN A 275 -1.58 -1.98 2.72
C ASN A 275 -0.56 -0.99 3.32
N VAL A 276 0.72 -1.24 3.06
CA VAL A 276 1.85 -0.39 3.44
C VAL A 276 2.08 0.65 2.33
N PHE A 277 1.30 1.73 2.37
CA PHE A 277 1.45 2.88 1.48
C PHE A 277 2.26 3.99 2.17
N ALA A 278 3.45 3.61 2.64
CA ALA A 278 4.27 4.44 3.51
C ALA A 278 5.67 4.61 2.91
N GLY A 279 6.15 5.86 2.87
CA GLY A 279 7.48 6.22 2.36
C GLY A 279 8.64 5.80 3.27
N ILE A 280 8.69 4.53 3.67
CA ILE A 280 9.77 3.95 4.49
C ILE A 280 10.94 3.59 3.57
N PRO A 281 12.16 4.11 3.80
CA PRO A 281 13.31 3.80 2.96
C PRO A 281 13.53 2.28 2.82
N ALA A 282 13.79 1.80 1.60
CA ALA A 282 13.97 0.38 1.32
C ALA A 282 15.04 -0.32 2.21
N PRO A 283 16.16 0.31 2.58
CA PRO A 283 17.16 -0.30 3.47
C PRO A 283 16.74 -0.40 4.93
N THR A 284 15.63 0.23 5.35
CA THR A 284 15.22 0.24 6.76
C THR A 284 14.76 -1.14 7.20
N LEU A 285 15.52 -1.74 8.11
CA LEU A 285 15.18 -2.98 8.80
C LEU A 285 14.37 -2.68 10.07
N HIS A 286 13.42 -3.55 10.39
CA HIS A 286 12.66 -3.47 11.64
C HIS A 286 12.36 -4.87 12.18
N PRO A 287 12.39 -5.09 13.51
CA PRO A 287 11.95 -6.35 14.10
C PRO A 287 10.48 -6.58 13.78
N PHE A 288 10.18 -7.75 13.24
CA PHE A 288 8.85 -8.10 12.78
C PHE A 288 8.48 -9.49 13.25
N ASP A 289 7.31 -9.61 13.88
CA ASP A 289 6.82 -10.89 14.40
C ASP A 289 6.14 -11.69 13.29
N LEU A 290 6.94 -12.51 12.62
CA LEU A 290 6.44 -13.40 11.56
C LEU A 290 5.50 -14.48 12.10
N ASN A 291 5.59 -14.89 13.37
CA ASN A 291 4.63 -15.87 13.91
C ASN A 291 3.22 -15.29 13.86
N THR A 292 3.04 -14.06 14.32
CA THR A 292 1.72 -13.40 14.29
C THR A 292 1.18 -13.29 12.86
N ILE A 293 2.02 -12.95 11.88
CA ILE A 293 1.61 -12.85 10.47
C ILE A 293 1.13 -14.21 9.95
N ILE A 294 1.89 -15.26 10.19
CA ILE A 294 1.60 -16.61 9.71
C ILE A 294 0.35 -17.17 10.41
N GLU A 295 0.27 -17.04 11.73
CA GLU A 295 -0.86 -17.52 12.54
C GLU A 295 -2.17 -16.81 12.15
N LYS A 296 -2.12 -15.49 11.95
CA LYS A 296 -3.29 -14.72 11.54
C LYS A 296 -3.54 -14.78 10.03
N ARG A 297 -2.59 -15.24 9.22
CA ARG A 297 -2.64 -15.13 7.75
C ARG A 297 -2.79 -13.67 7.30
N CYS A 298 -2.03 -12.77 7.91
CA CYS A 298 -2.00 -11.37 7.50
C CYS A 298 -1.25 -11.25 6.17
N PHE A 299 -1.83 -10.59 5.19
CA PHE A 299 -1.16 -10.29 3.93
C PHE A 299 -0.68 -8.84 3.91
N LEU A 300 0.64 -8.65 3.93
CA LEU A 300 1.27 -7.34 3.84
C LEU A 300 1.73 -7.07 2.42
N PHE A 301 1.37 -5.91 1.90
CA PHE A 301 1.78 -5.48 0.57
C PHE A 301 1.97 -3.97 0.53
N GLY A 302 2.52 -3.46 -0.56
CA GLY A 302 2.58 -2.04 -0.86
C GLY A 302 2.91 -1.86 -2.33
N THR A 303 2.51 -0.72 -2.88
CA THR A 303 2.76 -0.34 -4.27
C THR A 303 3.34 1.06 -4.35
N SER A 304 4.15 1.34 -5.36
CA SER A 304 4.76 2.65 -5.56
C SER A 304 4.64 3.06 -7.02
N GLY A 305 4.14 4.27 -7.25
CA GLY A 305 3.90 4.81 -8.58
C GLY A 305 2.54 4.41 -9.14
N SER A 306 2.34 4.70 -10.43
CA SER A 306 1.14 4.31 -11.18
C SER A 306 1.49 4.12 -12.65
N THR A 307 0.65 3.39 -13.36
CA THR A 307 0.75 3.17 -14.81
C THR A 307 -0.29 4.00 -15.56
N THR A 308 -0.16 4.04 -16.89
CA THR A 308 -1.19 4.64 -17.76
C THR A 308 -2.55 3.94 -17.63
N ARG A 309 -2.57 2.66 -17.27
CA ARG A 309 -3.82 1.92 -17.03
C ARG A 309 -4.52 2.48 -15.79
N ASP A 310 -3.79 2.74 -14.72
CA ASP A 310 -4.34 3.22 -13.45
C ASP A 310 -4.88 4.64 -13.59
N MET A 311 -4.18 5.49 -14.35
CA MET A 311 -4.68 6.81 -14.73
C MET A 311 -6.00 6.74 -15.52
N LYS A 312 -6.17 5.77 -16.42
CA LYS A 312 -7.43 5.58 -17.15
C LYS A 312 -8.56 5.15 -16.22
N ILE A 313 -8.30 4.24 -15.29
CA ILE A 313 -9.29 3.82 -14.28
C ILE A 313 -9.77 5.01 -13.46
N VAL A 314 -8.84 5.84 -12.96
CA VAL A 314 -9.20 7.03 -12.19
C VAL A 314 -9.95 8.05 -13.05
N LEU A 315 -9.52 8.26 -14.29
CA LEU A 315 -10.21 9.17 -15.21
C LEU A 315 -11.65 8.72 -15.47
N ASP A 316 -11.89 7.43 -15.69
CA ASP A 316 -13.24 6.87 -15.87
C ASP A 316 -14.10 7.11 -14.62
N LYS A 317 -13.54 6.95 -13.42
CA LYS A 317 -14.24 7.26 -12.15
C LYS A 317 -14.58 8.75 -12.02
N VAL A 318 -13.67 9.64 -12.41
CA VAL A 318 -13.91 11.10 -12.39
C VAL A 318 -14.98 11.49 -13.39
N GLN A 319 -14.91 10.96 -14.62
CA GLN A 319 -15.89 11.22 -15.67
C GLN A 319 -17.27 10.70 -15.29
N GLY A 320 -17.33 9.51 -14.71
CA GLY A 320 -18.55 8.90 -14.18
C GLY A 320 -19.08 9.47 -12.87
N ASN A 321 -18.47 10.53 -12.31
CA ASN A 321 -18.81 11.14 -11.01
C ASN A 321 -18.76 10.16 -9.82
N GLN A 322 -17.98 9.09 -9.92
CA GLN A 322 -17.75 8.14 -8.83
C GLN A 322 -16.65 8.62 -7.87
N LEU A 323 -15.75 9.49 -8.36
CA LEU A 323 -14.67 10.08 -7.59
C LEU A 323 -14.53 11.57 -7.94
N ASP A 324 -14.61 12.44 -6.94
CA ASP A 324 -14.23 13.85 -7.10
C ASP A 324 -12.81 14.07 -6.56
N THR A 325 -11.85 14.17 -7.47
CA THR A 325 -10.45 14.39 -7.11
C THR A 325 -10.20 15.77 -6.52
N ASN A 326 -11.06 16.77 -6.78
CA ASN A 326 -10.95 18.13 -6.22
C ASN A 326 -11.05 18.18 -4.71
N LEU A 327 -11.67 17.17 -4.09
CA LEU A 327 -11.76 17.08 -2.63
C LEU A 327 -10.40 17.07 -1.95
N SER A 328 -9.36 16.61 -2.65
CA SER A 328 -7.99 16.61 -2.13
C SER A 328 -7.27 17.96 -2.24
N VAL A 329 -7.85 19.00 -2.85
CA VAL A 329 -7.21 20.31 -3.01
C VAL A 329 -7.26 21.11 -1.71
N ASP A 330 -6.12 21.67 -1.31
CA ASP A 330 -5.98 22.50 -0.10
C ASP A 330 -5.37 23.89 -0.40
N ALA A 331 -4.71 24.04 -1.55
CA ALA A 331 -4.25 25.33 -2.04
C ALA A 331 -4.17 25.37 -3.57
N VAL A 332 -4.23 26.58 -4.10
CA VAL A 332 -3.93 26.88 -5.50
C VAL A 332 -2.74 27.82 -5.59
N SER A 333 -2.00 27.74 -6.70
CA SER A 333 -0.81 28.56 -6.91
C SER A 333 -0.63 28.85 -8.39
N GLY A 334 0.05 29.95 -8.67
CA GLY A 334 0.74 30.21 -9.92
C GLY A 334 2.19 29.73 -9.89
N MET A 335 2.97 30.12 -10.90
CA MET A 335 4.41 29.83 -10.93
C MET A 335 5.16 30.57 -9.82
N ALA A 336 4.78 31.81 -9.50
CA ALA A 336 5.38 32.60 -8.41
C ALA A 336 5.30 31.91 -7.04
N GLY A 337 4.21 31.19 -6.76
CA GLY A 337 4.04 30.44 -5.51
C GLY A 337 4.65 29.03 -5.50
N GLY A 338 5.31 28.59 -6.57
CA GLY A 338 5.85 27.22 -6.67
C GLY A 338 6.87 26.88 -5.58
N GLY A 339 7.79 27.81 -5.27
CA GLY A 339 8.78 27.63 -4.20
C GLY A 339 8.14 27.53 -2.81
N ASP A 340 7.19 28.41 -2.51
CA ASP A 340 6.41 28.38 -1.26
C ASP A 340 5.59 27.09 -1.16
N GLY A 341 5.06 26.59 -2.28
CA GLY A 341 4.36 25.32 -2.37
C GLY A 341 5.24 24.13 -1.96
N ILE A 342 6.48 24.05 -2.47
CA ILE A 342 7.45 23.03 -2.05
C ILE A 342 7.74 23.16 -0.55
N GLY A 343 8.01 24.38 -0.08
CA GLY A 343 8.27 24.65 1.33
C GLY A 343 7.09 24.26 2.24
N ALA A 344 5.85 24.41 1.78
CA ALA A 344 4.65 24.01 2.50
C ALA A 344 4.53 22.48 2.61
N VAL A 345 4.91 21.74 1.57
CA VAL A 345 4.96 20.27 1.59
C VAL A 345 6.04 19.79 2.57
N GLU A 346 7.25 20.34 2.49
CA GLU A 346 8.37 19.97 3.38
C GLU A 346 8.04 20.22 4.86
N LYS A 347 7.48 21.40 5.16
CA LYS A 347 7.09 21.81 6.52
C LYS A 347 5.74 21.24 6.96
N ARG A 348 5.04 20.52 6.07
CA ARG A 348 3.72 19.93 6.29
C ARG A 348 2.69 20.96 6.77
N THR A 349 2.70 22.17 6.24
CA THR A 349 1.78 23.25 6.67
C THR A 349 0.41 23.17 5.99
N LEU A 350 0.30 22.39 4.90
CA LEU A 350 -0.94 22.08 4.22
C LEU A 350 -1.22 20.58 4.32
N SER A 351 -2.50 20.24 4.37
CA SER A 351 -3.03 18.90 4.63
C SER A 351 -3.46 18.16 3.35
N GLY A 352 -3.74 18.88 2.27
CA GLY A 352 -4.07 18.32 0.95
C GLY A 352 -3.07 18.68 -0.14
N LYS A 353 -3.55 18.70 -1.39
CA LYS A 353 -2.78 18.92 -2.62
C LYS A 353 -2.76 20.40 -2.99
N ILE A 354 -1.63 20.81 -3.56
CA ILE A 354 -1.43 22.16 -4.10
C ILE A 354 -1.54 22.07 -5.63
N ILE A 355 -2.47 22.82 -6.21
CA ILE A 355 -2.63 22.87 -7.68
C ILE A 355 -1.89 24.08 -8.23
N VAL A 356 -0.91 23.83 -9.10
CA VAL A 356 -0.17 24.88 -9.79
C VAL A 356 -0.80 25.09 -11.16
N TYR A 357 -1.25 26.31 -11.44
CA TYR A 357 -1.74 26.75 -12.75
C TYR A 357 -0.62 27.53 -13.44
N PRO A 358 0.14 26.91 -14.37
CA PRO A 358 1.34 27.52 -14.92
C PRO A 358 1.08 28.85 -15.64
N GLN A 359 -0.13 29.03 -16.18
CA GLN A 359 -0.56 30.26 -16.86
C GLN A 359 -0.81 31.45 -15.92
N LEU A 360 -0.98 31.23 -14.62
CA LEU A 360 -1.21 32.29 -13.64
C LEU A 360 0.14 32.73 -13.05
N HIS A 361 1.01 33.33 -13.85
CA HIS A 361 2.44 33.48 -13.52
C HIS A 361 2.70 34.12 -12.14
N ASN A 362 1.90 35.13 -11.77
CA ASN A 362 2.10 35.95 -10.58
C ASN A 362 1.31 35.49 -9.35
N LEU A 363 0.45 34.48 -9.48
CA LEU A 363 -0.34 33.99 -8.34
C LEU A 363 0.60 33.29 -7.34
N GLY A 364 0.65 33.81 -6.11
CA GLY A 364 1.35 33.17 -4.99
C GLY A 364 0.60 31.95 -4.47
N LEU A 365 1.24 31.21 -3.54
CA LEU A 365 0.58 30.09 -2.87
C LEU A 365 -0.62 30.61 -2.07
N THR A 366 -1.82 30.17 -2.44
CA THR A 366 -3.08 30.63 -1.86
C THR A 366 -3.85 29.45 -1.27
N PRO A 367 -3.78 29.24 0.06
CA PRO A 367 -4.55 28.22 0.75
C PRO A 367 -6.07 28.45 0.64
N LEU A 368 -6.86 27.39 0.46
CA LEU A 368 -8.32 27.50 0.38
C LEU A 368 -8.94 28.05 1.66
N ALA A 369 -8.35 27.73 2.82
CA ALA A 369 -8.80 28.22 4.12
C ALA A 369 -8.76 29.76 4.24
N THR A 370 -7.88 30.44 3.49
CA THR A 370 -7.69 31.89 3.54
C THR A 370 -7.97 32.58 2.20
N ILE A 371 -8.44 31.85 1.19
CA ILE A 371 -8.63 32.36 -0.18
C ILE A 371 -9.60 33.54 -0.25
N ALA A 372 -10.57 33.64 0.68
CA ALA A 372 -11.49 34.77 0.75
C ALA A 372 -10.81 36.13 0.98
N GLN A 373 -9.62 36.14 1.58
CA GLN A 373 -8.87 37.37 1.86
C GLN A 373 -8.28 37.99 0.57
N ALA A 374 -7.87 37.14 -0.38
CA ALA A 374 -7.24 37.57 -1.62
C ALA A 374 -8.20 37.52 -2.82
N LEU A 375 -9.10 36.54 -2.84
CA LEU A 375 -9.96 36.19 -3.97
C LEU A 375 -11.39 35.88 -3.48
N PRO A 376 -12.14 36.88 -2.97
CA PRO A 376 -13.46 36.68 -2.37
C PRO A 376 -14.50 36.10 -3.35
N THR A 377 -14.43 36.44 -4.65
CA THR A 377 -15.35 35.89 -5.65
C THR A 377 -15.10 34.41 -5.93
N VAL A 378 -13.84 33.97 -5.89
CA VAL A 378 -13.45 32.56 -5.99
C VAL A 378 -13.90 31.79 -4.75
N ALA A 379 -13.69 32.37 -3.56
CA ALA A 379 -14.08 31.76 -2.29
C ALA A 379 -15.59 31.48 -2.21
N ALA A 380 -16.42 32.37 -2.75
CA ALA A 380 -17.88 32.21 -2.79
C ALA A 380 -18.35 31.02 -3.65
N LEU A 381 -17.50 30.50 -4.53
CA LEU A 381 -17.79 29.37 -5.41
C LEU A 381 -17.24 28.04 -4.90
N LEU A 382 -16.61 28.03 -3.72
CA LEU A 382 -16.24 26.79 -3.04
C LEU A 382 -17.48 26.08 -2.50
N ASN A 383 -17.47 24.76 -2.54
CA ASN A 383 -18.51 23.94 -1.92
C ASN A 383 -18.04 23.50 -0.53
N ASN A 384 -18.55 24.12 0.54
CA ASN A 384 -18.11 23.84 1.91
C ASN A 384 -16.58 23.92 2.08
N GLY A 385 -15.96 24.94 1.48
CA GLY A 385 -14.52 25.14 1.47
C GLY A 385 -13.73 24.22 0.53
N LYS A 386 -14.40 23.40 -0.28
CA LYS A 386 -13.78 22.51 -1.27
C LYS A 386 -13.76 23.13 -2.65
N TRP A 387 -12.69 22.83 -3.39
CA TRP A 387 -12.47 23.32 -4.74
C TRP A 387 -13.55 22.81 -5.70
N THR A 388 -13.99 23.67 -6.62
CA THR A 388 -15.02 23.34 -7.62
C THR A 388 -14.59 23.83 -8.99
N LYS A 389 -15.23 23.31 -10.04
CA LYS A 389 -15.04 23.82 -11.40
C LYS A 389 -15.38 25.32 -11.50
N ALA A 390 -16.47 25.75 -10.86
CA ALA A 390 -16.87 27.16 -10.86
C ALA A 390 -15.81 28.07 -10.20
N ALA A 391 -15.24 27.62 -9.07
CA ALA A 391 -14.14 28.34 -8.42
C ALA A 391 -12.90 28.41 -9.33
N GLU A 392 -12.57 27.34 -10.05
CA GLU A 392 -11.48 27.34 -11.02
C GLU A 392 -11.73 28.30 -12.18
N GLU A 393 -12.92 28.30 -12.77
CA GLU A 393 -13.28 29.19 -13.87
C GLU A 393 -13.20 30.66 -13.45
N GLU A 394 -13.70 31.00 -12.25
CA GLU A 394 -13.60 32.35 -11.72
C GLU A 394 -12.15 32.72 -11.40
N LEU A 395 -11.34 31.82 -10.83
CA LEU A 395 -9.90 32.05 -10.63
C LEU A 395 -9.21 32.42 -11.94
N LEU A 396 -9.45 31.63 -12.99
CA LEU A 396 -8.89 31.83 -14.33
C LEU A 396 -9.44 33.07 -15.04
N LYS A 397 -10.48 33.70 -14.52
CA LYS A 397 -11.04 34.94 -15.05
C LYS A 397 -10.50 36.17 -14.32
N VAL A 398 -10.34 36.11 -13.00
CA VAL A 398 -9.98 37.28 -12.17
C VAL A 398 -8.48 37.44 -11.93
N VAL A 399 -7.68 36.39 -12.15
CA VAL A 399 -6.22 36.38 -11.92
C VAL A 399 -5.41 36.40 -13.23
N ARG A 400 -6.07 36.19 -14.36
CA ARG A 400 -5.42 35.98 -15.66
C ARG A 400 -4.93 37.27 -16.32
#